data_AF-A0A4Q8QT04-F1
#
_entry.id   AF-A0A4Q8QT04-F1
#
_cell.length_a   1.000
_cell.length_b   1.000
_cell.length_c   1.000
_cell.angle_alpha   90.00
_cell.angle_beta   90.00
_cell.angle_gamma   90.00
#
_symmetry.space_group_name_H-M   'P 1'
#
loop_
_entity.id
_entity.type
_entity.pdbx_description
1 polymer ?
#
loop_
_entity_poly.entity_id
_entity_poly.type
_entity_poly.pdbx_seq_one_letter_code
_entity_poly.pdbx_strand_id
1 'polypeptide(L)'
;MNRPTTITLGPLGRPKLSRDGRTMVVSIPISFRRQGGRKRVVTPAAAPTWSPPPPRVDNTLVKALVRAHRWRNMLESNLFASVRELAKAEKINESYLCRVLRLTLLSPTLTEAILNGSQPEGLDLAQLLKSIPIEWREQEAMFRT
;
A
#
# COMPACT_ATOMS: atom_id res chain seq x y z
N MET A 1 11.62 9.31 -11.89
CA MET A 1 10.25 9.22 -12.47
C MET A 1 10.25 8.08 -13.48
N ASN A 2 9.84 6.86 -13.09
CA ASN A 2 9.77 5.74 -14.03
C ASN A 2 8.40 5.76 -14.73
N ARG A 3 8.40 5.99 -16.04
CA ARG A 3 7.19 5.84 -16.87
C ARG A 3 6.81 4.34 -16.85
N PRO A 4 5.57 3.97 -16.49
CA PRO A 4 5.13 2.58 -16.59
C PRO A 4 5.23 2.15 -18.06
N THR A 5 5.98 1.08 -18.34
CA THR A 5 6.00 0.45 -19.66
C THR A 5 4.67 -0.27 -19.85
N THR A 6 3.72 0.39 -20.49
CA THR A 6 2.48 -0.27 -20.95
C THR A 6 2.84 -1.19 -22.10
N ILE A 7 3.06 -2.48 -21.81
CA ILE A 7 3.13 -3.50 -22.84
C ILE A 7 1.67 -3.87 -23.17
N THR A 8 1.16 -3.37 -24.29
CA THR A 8 -0.14 -3.81 -24.83
C THR A 8 0.09 -5.09 -25.62
N LEU A 9 -0.32 -6.24 -25.05
CA LEU A 9 -0.26 -7.52 -25.75
C LEU A 9 -1.49 -7.68 -26.65
N GLY A 10 -1.29 -7.43 -27.95
CA GLY A 10 -2.24 -7.75 -29.02
C GLY A 10 -3.44 -6.81 -29.15
N PRO A 11 -4.05 -6.71 -30.34
CA PRO A 11 -5.27 -5.96 -30.55
C PRO A 11 -6.47 -6.67 -29.90
N LEU A 12 -7.50 -5.89 -29.55
CA LEU A 12 -8.82 -6.41 -29.19
C LEU A 12 -9.35 -7.24 -30.36
N GLY A 13 -9.29 -8.57 -30.23
CA GLY A 13 -9.82 -9.52 -31.21
C GLY A 13 -11.24 -9.92 -30.83
N ARG A 14 -12.13 -10.02 -31.82
CA ARG A 14 -13.43 -10.67 -31.61
C ARG A 14 -13.22 -12.11 -31.12
N PRO A 15 -14.04 -12.60 -30.18
CA PRO A 15 -13.99 -14.00 -29.76
C PRO A 15 -14.08 -14.92 -30.98
N LYS A 16 -13.19 -15.91 -31.07
CA LYS A 16 -13.20 -16.91 -32.15
C LYS A 16 -13.62 -18.24 -31.57
N LEU A 17 -14.63 -18.86 -32.16
CA LEU A 17 -15.02 -20.23 -31.85
C LEU A 17 -14.34 -21.17 -32.85
N SER A 18 -13.72 -22.24 -32.35
CA SER A 18 -13.17 -23.32 -33.17
C SER A 18 -14.27 -23.98 -34.01
N ARG A 19 -13.92 -24.49 -35.19
CA ARG A 19 -14.88 -25.09 -36.14
C ARG A 19 -15.64 -26.29 -35.56
N ASP A 20 -15.06 -26.97 -34.58
CA ASP A 20 -15.68 -28.09 -33.86
C ASP A 20 -16.61 -27.65 -32.70
N GLY A 21 -16.72 -26.34 -32.44
CA GLY A 21 -17.54 -25.77 -31.38
C GLY A 21 -17.00 -25.97 -29.96
N ARG A 22 -15.81 -26.56 -29.79
CA ARG A 22 -15.30 -26.96 -28.46
C ARG A 22 -14.42 -25.92 -27.79
N THR A 23 -13.78 -25.05 -28.58
CA THR A 23 -12.78 -24.11 -28.07
C THR A 23 -13.13 -22.68 -28.45
N MET A 24 -13.25 -21.81 -27.46
CA MET A 24 -13.45 -20.37 -27.64
C MET A 24 -12.17 -19.62 -27.27
N VAL A 25 -11.64 -18.82 -28.19
CA VAL A 25 -10.45 -17.99 -28.00
C VAL A 25 -10.88 -16.55 -27.79
N VAL A 26 -10.53 -15.98 -26.64
CA VAL A 26 -10.82 -14.59 -26.26
C VAL A 26 -9.50 -13.83 -26.09
N SER A 27 -9.39 -12.67 -26.73
CA SER A 27 -8.23 -11.77 -26.59
C SER A 27 -8.54 -10.67 -25.58
N ILE A 28 -7.82 -10.65 -24.45
CA ILE A 28 -8.02 -9.65 -23.38
C ILE A 28 -6.78 -8.76 -23.30
N PRO A 29 -6.89 -7.43 -23.50
CA PRO A 29 -5.77 -6.53 -23.31
C PRO A 29 -5.44 -6.41 -21.82
N ILE A 30 -4.17 -6.62 -21.48
CA ILE A 30 -3.66 -6.44 -20.12
C ILE A 30 -2.51 -5.44 -20.15
N SER A 31 -2.38 -4.66 -19.07
CA SER A 31 -1.24 -3.77 -18.87
C SER A 31 -0.42 -4.24 -17.69
N PHE A 32 0.91 -4.25 -17.84
CA PHE A 32 1.84 -4.62 -16.78
C PHE A 32 2.44 -3.36 -16.16
N ARG A 33 2.42 -3.27 -14.83
CA ARG A 33 3.12 -2.24 -14.06
C ARG A 33 4.04 -2.90 -13.05
N ARG A 34 5.27 -2.43 -12.94
CA ARG A 34 6.22 -2.91 -11.91
C ARG A 34 6.01 -2.12 -10.62
N GLN A 35 5.56 -2.81 -9.57
CA GLN A 35 5.39 -2.23 -8.23
C GLN A 35 6.01 -3.17 -7.19
N GLY A 36 7.19 -2.82 -6.67
CA GLY A 36 7.78 -3.43 -5.47
C GLY A 36 7.99 -4.96 -5.49
N GLY A 37 8.32 -5.57 -6.63
CA GLY A 37 8.63 -7.01 -6.73
C GLY A 37 7.44 -7.97 -6.55
N ARG A 38 6.24 -7.48 -6.23
CA ARG A 38 5.02 -8.28 -6.06
C ARG A 38 4.18 -8.28 -7.35
N LYS A 39 3.58 -9.42 -7.69
CA LYS A 39 2.67 -9.59 -8.84
C LYS A 39 1.22 -9.35 -8.38
N ARG A 40 0.51 -8.40 -8.99
CA ARG A 40 -0.92 -8.11 -8.75
C ARG A 40 -1.67 -8.06 -10.09
N VAL A 41 -2.88 -8.62 -10.11
CA VAL A 41 -3.86 -8.42 -11.20
C VAL A 41 -4.85 -7.38 -10.70
N VAL A 42 -5.01 -6.29 -11.43
CA VAL A 42 -5.88 -5.16 -11.06
C VAL A 42 -6.92 -4.98 -12.15
N THR A 43 -8.19 -4.97 -11.75
CA THR A 43 -9.32 -4.73 -12.65
C THR A 43 -9.42 -3.23 -12.98
N PRO A 44 -9.81 -2.83 -14.21
CA PRO A 44 -9.99 -1.42 -14.54
C PRO A 44 -11.02 -0.75 -13.63
N ALA A 45 -10.78 0.51 -13.24
CA ALA A 45 -11.61 1.25 -12.28
C ALA A 45 -13.11 1.34 -12.65
N ALA A 46 -13.45 1.20 -13.93
CA ALA A 46 -14.84 1.27 -14.43
C ALA A 46 -15.53 -0.10 -14.54
N ALA A 47 -14.84 -1.22 -14.28
CA ALA A 47 -15.42 -2.54 -14.38
C ALA A 47 -16.01 -2.99 -13.04
N PRO A 48 -17.28 -3.46 -13.01
CA PRO A 48 -17.89 -3.95 -11.77
C PRO A 48 -17.08 -5.13 -11.24
N THR A 49 -16.68 -5.04 -9.98
CA THR A 49 -15.88 -6.07 -9.32
C THR A 49 -16.77 -7.30 -9.09
N TRP A 50 -16.60 -8.36 -9.89
CA TRP A 50 -17.36 -9.62 -9.73
C TRP A 50 -17.18 -10.26 -8.34
N SER A 51 -16.03 -10.00 -7.71
CA SER A 51 -15.78 -10.27 -6.29
C SER A 51 -14.72 -9.29 -5.81
N PRO A 52 -14.96 -8.51 -4.74
CA PRO A 52 -13.88 -7.76 -4.12
C PRO A 52 -12.74 -8.73 -3.80
N PRO A 53 -11.48 -8.42 -4.16
CA PRO A 53 -10.36 -9.22 -3.69
C PRO A 53 -10.44 -9.28 -2.16
N PRO A 54 -10.17 -10.44 -1.53
CA PRO A 54 -10.19 -10.53 -0.08
C PRO A 54 -9.24 -9.47 0.48
N PRO A 55 -9.61 -8.78 1.58
CA PRO A 55 -8.72 -7.83 2.23
C PRO A 55 -7.39 -8.52 2.53
N ARG A 56 -6.30 -7.93 2.05
CA ARG A 56 -4.95 -8.47 2.21
C ARG A 56 -4.13 -7.48 2.98
N VAL A 57 -3.87 -7.85 4.23
CA VAL A 57 -3.01 -7.10 5.15
C VAL A 57 -1.66 -6.84 4.50
N ASP A 58 -1.29 -5.57 4.34
CA ASP A 58 0.05 -5.24 3.89
C ASP A 58 1.03 -5.29 5.05
N ASN A 59 1.74 -6.40 5.15
CA ASN A 59 2.77 -6.63 6.16
C ASN A 59 3.79 -5.50 6.27
N THR A 60 4.05 -4.75 5.18
CA THR A 60 4.97 -3.61 5.22
C THR A 60 4.40 -2.47 6.07
N LEU A 61 3.12 -2.13 5.86
CA LEU A 61 2.42 -1.09 6.61
C LEU A 61 2.23 -1.50 8.07
N VAL A 62 1.82 -2.74 8.32
CA VAL A 62 1.66 -3.27 9.67
C VAL A 62 2.98 -3.25 10.43
N LYS A 63 4.09 -3.72 9.83
CA LYS A 63 5.40 -3.66 10.48
C LYS A 63 5.85 -2.23 10.77
N ALA A 64 5.53 -1.27 9.90
CA ALA A 64 5.84 0.14 10.13
C ALA A 64 5.05 0.71 11.32
N LEU A 65 3.74 0.41 11.41
CA LEU A 65 2.91 0.78 12.56
C LEU A 65 3.45 0.18 13.86
N VAL A 66 3.71 -1.13 13.87
CA VAL A 66 4.26 -1.82 15.04
C VAL A 66 5.59 -1.21 15.48
N ARG A 67 6.48 -0.88 14.53
CA ARG A 67 7.75 -0.20 14.85
C ARG A 67 7.52 1.18 15.46
N ALA A 68 6.61 1.97 14.89
CA ALA A 68 6.30 3.31 15.38
C ALA A 68 5.85 3.28 16.85
N HIS A 69 4.88 2.41 17.18
CA HIS A 69 4.40 2.26 18.55
C HIS A 69 5.45 1.65 19.49
N ARG A 70 6.25 0.68 19.02
CA ARG A 70 7.34 0.11 19.81
C ARG A 70 8.39 1.16 20.18
N TRP A 71 8.82 1.97 19.21
CA TRP A 71 9.81 3.03 19.44
C TRP A 71 9.26 4.14 20.34
N ARG A 72 7.99 4.52 20.18
CA ARG A 72 7.32 5.43 21.11
C ARG A 72 7.36 4.88 22.53
N ASN A 73 6.97 3.62 22.74
CA ASN A 73 6.99 3.00 24.06
C ASN A 73 8.41 2.95 24.65
N MET A 74 9.45 2.70 23.84
CA MET A 74 10.84 2.73 24.31
C MET A 74 11.30 4.11 24.77
N LEU A 75 10.84 5.17 24.11
CA LEU A 75 11.11 6.55 24.51
C LEU A 75 10.32 6.93 25.77
N GLU A 76 9.03 6.58 25.82
CA GLU A 76 8.15 6.89 26.96
C GLU A 76 8.52 6.10 28.22
N SER A 77 9.09 4.90 28.08
CA SER A 77 9.61 4.09 29.19
C SER A 77 11.02 4.47 29.64
N ASN A 78 11.61 5.55 29.09
CA ASN A 78 12.97 5.98 29.37
C ASN A 78 14.05 4.89 29.12
N LEU A 79 13.77 3.91 28.26
CA LEU A 79 14.80 2.94 27.83
C LEU A 79 15.91 3.60 27.01
N PHE A 80 15.58 4.70 26.33
CA PHE A 80 16.51 5.57 25.62
C PHE A 80 16.18 7.02 25.94
N ALA A 81 17.21 7.85 26.16
CA ALA A 81 17.04 9.24 26.55
C ALA A 81 16.66 10.16 25.38
N SER A 82 16.92 9.73 24.13
CA SER A 82 16.62 10.53 22.95
C SER A 82 16.38 9.69 21.70
N VAL A 83 15.72 10.31 20.72
CA VAL A 83 15.51 9.72 19.39
C VAL A 83 16.85 9.38 18.71
N ARG A 84 17.87 10.22 18.87
CA ARG A 84 19.21 10.00 18.33
C ARG A 84 19.87 8.75 18.90
N GLU A 85 19.72 8.52 20.19
CA GLU A 85 20.26 7.34 20.87
C GLU A 85 19.56 6.06 20.39
N LEU A 86 18.22 6.10 20.35
CA LEU A 86 17.42 4.98 19.83
C LEU A 86 17.76 4.68 18.37
N ALA A 87 17.93 5.71 17.52
CA ALA A 87 18.32 5.55 16.12
C ALA A 87 19.69 4.85 15.98
N LYS A 88 20.65 5.23 16.82
CA LYS A 88 21.97 4.59 16.86
C LYS A 88 21.87 3.12 17.31
N ALA A 89 21.06 2.83 18.33
CA ALA A 89 20.85 1.47 18.83
C ALA A 89 20.18 0.55 17.78
N GLU A 90 19.16 1.07 17.09
CA GLU A 90 18.45 0.36 16.02
C GLU A 90 19.24 0.33 14.69
N LYS A 91 20.38 1.03 14.61
CA LYS A 91 21.21 1.17 13.38
C LYS A 91 20.42 1.72 12.20
N ILE A 92 19.56 2.70 12.48
CA ILE A 92 18.67 3.35 11.51
C ILE A 92 18.97 4.85 11.49
N ASN A 93 18.74 5.48 10.35
CA ASN A 93 18.88 6.93 10.22
C ASN A 93 17.84 7.66 11.10
N GLU A 94 18.28 8.64 11.88
CA GLU A 94 17.44 9.45 12.77
C GLU A 94 16.24 10.07 12.04
N SER A 95 16.45 10.68 10.87
CA SER A 95 15.39 11.27 10.05
C SER A 95 14.39 10.26 9.54
N TYR A 96 14.78 8.99 9.34
CA TYR A 96 13.84 7.92 9.00
C TYR A 96 13.04 7.49 10.23
N LEU A 97 13.70 7.33 11.37
CA LEU A 97 13.07 6.96 12.62
C LEU A 97 12.00 8.01 13.02
N CYS A 98 12.32 9.31 12.93
CA CYS A 98 11.35 10.38 13.15
C CYS A 98 10.14 10.29 12.21
N ARG A 99 10.35 9.99 10.93
CA ARG A 99 9.24 9.81 9.96
C ARG A 99 8.34 8.63 10.31
N VAL A 100 8.91 7.53 10.81
CA VAL A 100 8.13 6.37 11.26
C VAL A 100 7.40 6.68 12.57
N LEU A 101 8.00 7.40 13.53
CA LEU A 101 7.33 7.79 14.77
C LEU A 101 6.05 8.60 14.52
N ARG A 102 6.01 9.41 13.44
CA ARG A 102 4.79 10.14 13.04
C ARG A 102 3.61 9.22 12.74
N LEU A 103 3.84 7.95 12.42
CA LEU A 103 2.75 6.99 12.20
C LEU A 103 1.94 6.71 13.47
N THR A 104 2.46 7.02 14.66
CA THR A 104 1.70 6.97 15.92
C THR A 104 0.60 8.04 16.01
N LEU A 105 0.61 9.02 15.11
CA LEU A 105 -0.38 10.11 15.02
C LEU A 105 -1.45 9.85 13.94
N LEU A 106 -1.46 8.66 13.34
CA LEU A 106 -2.49 8.28 12.38
C LEU A 106 -3.86 8.20 13.06
N SER A 107 -4.91 8.51 12.28
CA SER A 107 -6.27 8.35 12.77
C SER A 107 -6.57 6.89 13.12
N PRO A 108 -7.43 6.65 14.12
CA PRO A 108 -7.86 5.29 14.46
C PRO A 108 -8.43 4.56 13.25
N THR A 109 -9.25 5.24 12.44
CA THR A 109 -9.85 4.73 11.21
C THR A 109 -8.81 4.22 10.21
N LEU A 110 -7.73 4.98 9.97
CA LEU A 110 -6.65 4.55 9.07
C LEU A 110 -5.85 3.39 9.64
N THR A 111 -5.61 3.41 10.95
CA THR A 111 -4.90 2.34 11.64
C THR A 111 -5.67 1.03 11.53
N GLU A 112 -6.97 1.05 11.81
CA GLU A 112 -7.88 -0.09 11.63
C GLU A 112 -7.92 -0.57 10.19
N ALA A 113 -8.02 0.35 9.21
CA ALA A 113 -8.03 -0.01 7.79
C ALA A 113 -6.75 -0.75 7.37
N ILE A 114 -5.59 -0.31 7.86
CA ILE A 114 -4.30 -0.98 7.60
C ILE A 114 -4.25 -2.36 8.25
N LEU A 115 -4.69 -2.48 9.51
CA LEU A 115 -4.67 -3.75 10.24
C LEU A 115 -5.65 -4.77 9.64
N ASN A 116 -6.80 -4.31 9.14
CA ASN A 116 -7.82 -5.13 8.51
C ASN A 116 -7.50 -5.45 7.04
N GLY A 117 -6.45 -4.88 6.45
CA GLY A 117 -6.14 -5.05 5.04
C GLY A 117 -7.15 -4.38 4.10
N SER A 118 -7.95 -3.46 4.63
CA SER A 118 -8.96 -2.65 3.94
C SER A 118 -8.46 -1.23 3.69
N GLN A 119 -7.14 -1.01 3.68
CA GLN A 119 -6.58 0.30 3.40
C GLN A 119 -6.89 0.73 1.95
N PRO A 120 -7.04 2.05 1.70
CA PRO A 120 -7.37 2.58 0.38
C PRO A 120 -6.39 2.13 -0.71
N GLU A 121 -6.90 1.92 -1.92
CA GLU A 121 -6.06 1.54 -3.05
C GLU A 121 -4.99 2.61 -3.32
N GLY A 122 -3.74 2.17 -3.39
CA GLY A 122 -2.60 3.05 -3.61
C GLY A 122 -1.96 3.61 -2.34
N LEU A 123 -2.52 3.36 -1.14
CA LEU A 123 -1.83 3.63 0.11
C LEU A 123 -0.60 2.74 0.24
N ASP A 124 0.57 3.36 0.34
CA ASP A 124 1.85 2.69 0.55
C ASP A 124 2.67 3.43 1.62
N LEU A 125 3.65 2.75 2.22
CA LEU A 125 4.49 3.29 3.28
C LEU A 125 5.18 4.59 2.84
N ALA A 126 5.59 4.68 1.57
CA ALA A 126 6.21 5.89 1.04
C ALA A 126 5.28 7.12 1.10
N GLN A 127 3.97 6.93 1.00
CA GLN A 127 3.00 8.03 1.18
C GLN A 127 2.84 8.37 2.65
N LEU A 128 2.76 7.35 3.53
CA LEU A 128 2.63 7.58 4.96
C LEU A 128 3.87 8.25 5.59
N LEU A 129 5.06 8.06 5.00
CA LEU A 129 6.29 8.72 5.46
C LEU A 129 6.45 10.16 4.93
N LYS A 130 5.54 10.64 4.07
CA LYS A 130 5.48 12.05 3.68
C LYS A 130 4.81 12.87 4.79
N SER A 131 4.73 14.18 4.60
CA SER A 131 3.98 15.00 5.53
C SER A 131 2.48 14.71 5.40
N ILE A 132 1.91 14.07 6.43
CA ILE A 132 0.47 13.87 6.60
C ILE A 132 -0.05 15.00 7.50
N PRO A 133 -1.27 15.53 7.26
CA PRO A 133 -1.96 16.40 8.19
C PRO A 133 -2.02 15.85 9.61
N ILE A 134 -1.98 16.74 10.61
CA ILE A 134 -2.14 16.33 12.02
C ILE A 134 -3.61 16.08 12.36
N GLU A 135 -4.53 16.76 11.68
CA GLU A 135 -5.97 16.62 11.91
C GLU A 135 -6.50 15.33 11.29
N TRP A 136 -7.08 14.44 12.11
CA TRP A 136 -7.61 13.16 11.64
C TRP A 136 -8.64 13.28 10.52
N ARG A 137 -9.49 14.32 10.53
CA ARG A 137 -10.46 14.55 9.45
C ARG A 137 -9.79 14.80 8.11
N GLU A 138 -8.70 15.55 8.10
CA GLU A 138 -7.91 15.79 6.88
C GLU A 138 -7.16 14.54 6.44
N GLN A 139 -6.66 13.73 7.39
CA GLN A 139 -6.06 12.43 7.09
C GLN A 139 -7.08 11.52 6.41
N GLU A 140 -8.27 11.38 6.99
CA GLU A 140 -9.34 10.56 6.45
C GLU A 140 -9.81 11.06 5.08
N ALA A 141 -9.95 12.37 4.89
CA ALA A 141 -10.31 12.96 3.61
C ALA A 141 -9.24 12.73 2.53
N MET A 142 -7.95 12.78 2.89
CA MET A 142 -6.84 12.52 1.98
C MET A 142 -6.84 11.09 1.41
N PHE A 143 -7.43 10.16 2.15
CA PHE A 143 -7.42 8.73 1.84
C PHE A 143 -8.82 8.15 1.59
N ARG A 144 -9.86 8.99 1.57
CA ARG A 144 -11.22 8.58 1.24
C ARG A 144 -11.31 8.38 -0.28
N THR A 145 -11.43 7.13 -0.70
CA THR A 145 -11.73 6.71 -2.08
C THR A 145 -12.90 5.76 -2.06
#